data_AF-A0A1I7TUN5-F1
#
_entry.id   AF-A0A1I7TUN5-F1
#
_cell.length_a   1.000
_cell.length_b   1.000
_cell.length_c   1.000
_cell.angle_alpha   90.00
_cell.angle_beta   90.00
_cell.angle_gamma   90.00
#
_symmetry.space_group_name_H-M   'P 1'
#
loop_
_entity.id
_entity.type
_entity.pdbx_description
1 polymer ?
#
loop_
_entity_poly.entity_id
_entity_poly.type
_entity_poly.pdbx_seq_one_letter_code
_entity_poly.pdbx_strand_id
1 'polypeptide(L)'
;MFAYNYIKGVLRCQLDKIHINLSSCPRDNKSITDWLLSQQETVAKAEISNSGVETDDDLKYIMSNITVTDKLMLSSSEYKENFQMEIPSISTDLFIANSRFVDFEQLLRLKNLHITLYESRLTNQELNKFLKSWMAFESHLMLETFEINVSGPEAMEVIMDLPHEETADQNVTESFREKFPHHIDETVEIGFDIKRKDGKVATVCYGNTDDGHLFFMFTR
;
A
#
# COMPACT_ATOMS: atom_id res chain seq x y z
N MET A 1 14.87 -24.61 -13.06
CA MET A 1 14.46 -25.51 -11.94
C MET A 1 15.59 -26.36 -11.36
N PHE A 2 16.46 -27.00 -12.15
CA PHE A 2 17.53 -27.88 -11.61
C PHE A 2 18.49 -27.17 -10.64
N ALA A 3 18.93 -25.95 -10.98
CA ALA A 3 19.79 -25.14 -10.12
C ALA A 3 19.11 -24.77 -8.78
N TYR A 4 17.81 -24.43 -8.80
CA TYR A 4 17.07 -24.11 -7.57
C TYR A 4 16.96 -25.33 -6.65
N ASN A 5 16.60 -26.50 -7.17
CA ASN A 5 16.47 -27.71 -6.34
C ASN A 5 17.81 -28.10 -5.70
N TYR A 6 18.92 -27.92 -6.42
CA TYR A 6 20.27 -28.11 -5.89
C TYR A 6 20.58 -27.08 -4.78
N ILE A 7 20.33 -25.79 -5.02
CA ILE A 7 20.57 -24.71 -4.05
C ILE A 7 19.69 -24.89 -2.80
N LYS A 8 18.41 -25.24 -2.95
CA LYS A 8 17.49 -25.54 -1.84
C LYS A 8 17.97 -26.73 -1.03
N GLY A 9 18.40 -27.81 -1.69
CA GLY A 9 18.93 -29.00 -1.04
C GLY A 9 20.21 -28.74 -0.24
N VAL A 10 21.08 -27.86 -0.74
CA VAL A 10 22.36 -27.52 -0.12
C VAL A 10 22.22 -26.46 0.99
N LEU A 11 21.45 -25.40 0.76
CA LEU A 11 21.35 -24.25 1.67
C LEU A 11 20.14 -24.31 2.61
N ARG A 12 19.17 -25.20 2.36
CA ARG A 12 17.87 -25.24 3.07
C ARG A 12 17.16 -23.88 3.12
N CYS A 13 17.41 -23.02 2.14
CA CYS A 13 16.91 -21.65 2.16
C CYS A 13 15.44 -21.57 1.71
N GLN A 14 14.64 -20.84 2.47
CA GLN A 14 13.33 -20.36 2.04
C GLN A 14 13.51 -19.15 1.10
N LEU A 15 12.58 -18.93 0.18
CA LEU A 15 12.59 -17.74 -0.66
C LEU A 15 12.13 -16.55 0.20
N ASP A 16 13.04 -15.62 0.46
CA ASP A 16 12.75 -14.41 1.25
C ASP A 16 11.95 -13.38 0.43
N LYS A 17 12.40 -13.11 -0.80
CA LYS A 17 11.77 -12.19 -1.75
C LYS A 17 11.46 -12.88 -3.07
N ILE A 18 10.26 -12.62 -3.60
CA ILE A 18 9.89 -12.95 -4.98
C ILE A 18 9.64 -11.67 -5.79
N HIS A 19 10.03 -11.71 -7.06
CA HIS A 19 9.66 -10.71 -8.05
C HIS A 19 9.06 -11.43 -9.26
N ILE A 20 7.81 -11.13 -9.58
CA ILE A 20 7.05 -11.77 -10.65
C ILE A 20 6.49 -10.69 -11.55
N ASN A 21 6.94 -10.69 -12.81
CA ASN A 21 6.29 -9.94 -13.87
C ASN A 21 5.37 -10.88 -14.65
N LEU A 22 4.06 -10.75 -14.44
CA LEU A 22 3.02 -11.60 -15.02
C LEU A 22 2.96 -11.49 -16.55
N SER A 23 3.47 -10.40 -17.13
CA SER A 23 3.52 -10.20 -18.58
C SER A 23 4.72 -10.90 -19.23
N SER A 24 5.70 -11.36 -18.46
CA SER A 24 6.92 -11.98 -19.01
C SER A 24 6.66 -13.36 -19.59
N CYS A 25 5.84 -14.20 -18.93
CA CYS A 25 5.49 -15.54 -19.40
C CYS A 25 4.00 -15.86 -19.10
N PRO A 26 3.03 -15.20 -19.75
CA PRO A 26 1.61 -15.32 -19.39
C PRO A 26 1.07 -16.76 -19.38
N ARG A 27 1.56 -17.60 -20.31
CA ARG A 27 1.14 -19.02 -20.41
C ARG A 27 1.61 -19.88 -19.24
N ASP A 28 2.67 -19.46 -18.56
CA ASP A 28 3.34 -20.22 -17.51
C ASP A 28 3.06 -19.65 -16.11
N ASN A 29 2.39 -18.50 -15.99
CA ASN A 29 2.09 -17.84 -14.71
C ASN A 29 1.48 -18.80 -13.67
N LYS A 30 0.51 -19.61 -14.09
CA LYS A 30 -0.09 -20.63 -13.23
C LYS A 30 0.91 -21.70 -12.80
N SER A 31 1.67 -22.27 -13.73
CA SER A 31 2.69 -23.29 -13.43
C SER A 31 3.82 -22.74 -12.54
N ILE A 32 4.19 -21.48 -12.71
CA ILE A 32 5.16 -20.78 -11.87
C ILE A 32 4.60 -20.60 -10.46
N THR A 33 3.33 -20.21 -10.35
CA THR A 33 2.63 -20.08 -9.07
C THR A 33 2.51 -21.43 -8.37
N ASP A 34 2.06 -22.48 -9.06
CA ASP A 34 1.97 -23.85 -8.53
C ASP A 34 3.33 -24.34 -8.03
N TRP A 35 4.38 -24.07 -8.80
CA TRP A 35 5.73 -24.39 -8.38
C TRP A 35 6.13 -23.60 -7.14
N LEU A 36 5.88 -22.30 -7.07
CA LEU A 36 6.19 -21.47 -5.90
C LEU A 36 5.51 -22.02 -4.64
N LEU A 37 4.20 -22.32 -4.74
CA LEU A 37 3.41 -22.89 -3.65
C LEU A 37 3.92 -24.27 -3.23
N SER A 38 4.42 -25.08 -4.17
CA SER A 38 5.08 -26.36 -3.83
C SER A 38 6.39 -26.18 -3.06
N GLN A 39 6.98 -24.97 -3.08
CA GLN A 39 8.19 -24.67 -2.34
C GLN A 39 7.91 -24.09 -0.95
N GLN A 40 6.94 -23.16 -0.85
CA GLN A 40 6.50 -22.50 0.37
C GLN A 40 5.15 -21.80 0.18
N GLU A 41 4.31 -21.80 1.21
CA GLU A 41 3.01 -21.09 1.20
C GLU A 41 3.15 -19.61 1.57
N THR A 42 4.22 -19.28 2.30
CA THR A 42 4.48 -17.93 2.82
C THR A 42 5.79 -17.39 2.29
N VAL A 43 5.81 -16.09 1.97
CA VAL A 43 6.99 -15.32 1.55
C VAL A 43 7.06 -14.03 2.38
N ALA A 44 8.26 -13.57 2.72
CA ALA A 44 8.38 -12.29 3.41
C ALA A 44 8.01 -11.14 2.46
N LYS A 45 8.62 -11.10 1.27
CA LYS A 45 8.48 -9.98 0.33
C LYS A 45 8.00 -10.44 -1.04
N ALA A 46 6.95 -9.82 -1.55
CA ALA A 46 6.44 -10.08 -2.89
C ALA A 46 6.33 -8.78 -3.69
N GLU A 47 6.93 -8.79 -4.87
CA GLU A 47 6.82 -7.74 -5.87
C GLU A 47 6.16 -8.36 -7.11
N ILE A 48 4.93 -7.94 -7.42
CA ILE A 48 4.16 -8.48 -8.52
C ILE A 48 3.79 -7.34 -9.46
N SER A 49 4.17 -7.49 -10.71
CA SER A 49 3.95 -6.48 -11.74
C SER A 49 3.34 -7.08 -13.01
N ASN A 50 2.68 -6.23 -13.79
CA ASN A 50 2.34 -6.51 -15.18
C ASN A 50 2.58 -5.26 -16.03
N SER A 51 2.65 -5.44 -17.34
CA SER A 51 2.81 -4.34 -18.29
C SER A 51 2.15 -4.69 -19.62
N GLY A 52 1.08 -3.96 -19.98
CA GLY A 52 0.50 -3.99 -21.33
C GLY A 52 -0.11 -5.32 -21.77
N VAL A 53 -0.35 -6.26 -20.84
CA VAL A 53 -1.00 -7.55 -21.08
C VAL A 53 -2.03 -7.78 -19.97
N GLU A 54 -3.19 -8.29 -20.35
CA GLU A 54 -4.24 -8.72 -19.43
C GLU A 54 -3.75 -9.90 -18.57
N THR A 55 -3.64 -9.69 -17.25
CA THR A 55 -3.19 -10.72 -16.30
C THR A 55 -4.06 -10.78 -15.04
N ASP A 56 -5.30 -10.29 -15.11
CA ASP A 56 -6.21 -10.21 -13.95
C ASP A 56 -6.43 -11.56 -13.26
N ASP A 57 -6.64 -12.62 -14.05
CA ASP A 57 -6.90 -13.96 -13.53
C ASP A 57 -5.63 -14.57 -12.91
N ASP A 58 -4.47 -14.32 -13.51
CA ASP A 58 -3.17 -14.76 -12.96
C ASP A 58 -2.85 -14.02 -11.65
N LEU A 59 -3.11 -12.70 -11.60
CA LEU A 59 -2.93 -11.88 -10.41
C LEU A 59 -3.84 -12.37 -9.28
N LYS A 60 -5.13 -12.59 -9.55
CA LYS A 60 -6.06 -13.18 -8.58
C LYS A 60 -5.59 -14.55 -8.12
N TYR A 61 -5.09 -15.37 -9.05
CA TYR A 61 -4.63 -16.71 -8.73
C TYR A 61 -3.45 -16.66 -7.77
N ILE A 62 -2.39 -15.90 -8.05
CA ILE A 62 -1.26 -15.82 -7.13
C ILE A 62 -1.66 -15.20 -5.79
N MET A 63 -2.44 -14.11 -5.79
CA MET A 63 -2.82 -13.38 -4.58
C MET A 63 -3.76 -14.15 -3.65
N SER A 64 -4.57 -15.06 -4.19
CA SER A 64 -5.44 -15.94 -3.39
C SER A 64 -4.72 -17.13 -2.78
N ASN A 65 -3.51 -17.47 -3.26
CA ASN A 65 -2.78 -18.65 -2.81
C ASN A 65 -1.53 -18.32 -2.00
N ILE A 66 -0.90 -17.16 -2.24
CA ILE A 66 0.32 -16.78 -1.53
C ILE A 66 0.01 -15.94 -0.29
N THR A 67 0.76 -16.20 0.78
CA THR A 67 0.73 -15.42 2.01
C THR A 67 1.99 -14.54 2.09
N VAL A 68 1.83 -13.22 2.19
CA VAL A 68 2.96 -12.26 2.24
C VAL A 68 3.02 -11.59 3.60
N THR A 69 4.12 -11.75 4.35
CA THR A 69 4.18 -11.34 5.78
C THR A 69 4.86 -10.00 6.04
N ASP A 70 5.77 -9.56 5.18
CA ASP A 70 6.56 -8.34 5.40
C ASP A 70 6.13 -7.26 4.42
N LYS A 71 6.45 -7.39 3.13
CA LYS A 71 6.19 -6.35 2.12
C LYS A 71 5.51 -6.88 0.87
N LEU A 72 4.35 -6.31 0.54
CA LEU A 72 3.64 -6.56 -0.71
C LEU A 72 3.70 -5.30 -1.58
N MET A 73 4.22 -5.45 -2.79
CA MET A 73 4.26 -4.41 -3.81
C MET A 73 3.53 -4.90 -5.06
N LEU A 74 2.48 -4.19 -5.45
CA LEU A 74 1.68 -4.46 -6.64
C LEU A 74 1.81 -3.31 -7.63
N SER A 75 2.31 -3.61 -8.83
CA SER A 75 2.47 -2.64 -9.92
C SER A 75 1.77 -3.17 -11.17
N SER A 76 0.45 -3.04 -11.21
CA SER A 76 -0.36 -3.37 -12.40
C SER A 76 -0.59 -2.11 -13.23
N SER A 77 -0.36 -2.17 -14.54
CA SER A 77 -0.61 -1.02 -15.42
C SER A 77 -2.10 -0.77 -15.64
N GLU A 78 -2.88 -1.84 -15.81
CA GLU A 78 -4.32 -1.77 -16.08
C GLU A 78 -5.05 -2.96 -15.45
N TYR A 79 -6.35 -2.82 -15.27
CA TYR A 79 -7.26 -3.89 -14.88
C TYR A 79 -8.47 -3.92 -15.80
N LYS A 80 -9.14 -5.07 -15.90
CA LYS A 80 -10.47 -5.14 -16.51
C LYS A 80 -11.46 -4.20 -15.83
N GLU A 81 -12.47 -3.77 -16.59
CA GLU A 81 -13.63 -3.11 -16.01
C GLU A 81 -14.22 -3.96 -14.88
N ASN A 82 -14.50 -3.31 -13.74
CA ASN A 82 -15.04 -3.95 -12.53
C ASN A 82 -14.12 -5.03 -11.92
N PHE A 83 -12.81 -4.98 -12.19
CA PHE A 83 -11.86 -5.83 -11.50
C PHE A 83 -11.94 -5.61 -9.98
N GLN A 84 -11.95 -6.73 -9.25
CA GLN A 84 -11.99 -6.78 -7.80
C GLN A 84 -11.11 -7.93 -7.35
N MET A 85 -10.36 -7.70 -6.28
CA MET A 85 -9.49 -8.70 -5.66
C MET A 85 -9.34 -8.34 -4.18
N GLU A 86 -9.26 -9.35 -3.32
CA GLU A 86 -8.89 -9.13 -1.92
C GLU A 86 -7.36 -9.07 -1.78
N ILE A 87 -6.90 -8.15 -0.94
CA ILE A 87 -5.48 -8.02 -0.61
C ILE A 87 -5.22 -8.96 0.59
N PRO A 88 -4.25 -9.89 0.50
CA PRO A 88 -3.92 -10.78 1.61
C PRO A 88 -3.42 -9.93 2.79
N SER A 89 -4.17 -9.98 3.90
CA SER A 89 -4.17 -8.94 4.95
C SER A 89 -3.14 -9.12 6.06
N ILE A 90 -1.96 -9.67 5.75
CA ILE A 90 -0.96 -9.99 6.79
C ILE A 90 0.41 -9.35 6.56
N SER A 91 0.61 -8.59 5.48
CA SER A 91 1.86 -7.87 5.27
C SER A 91 1.96 -6.65 6.19
N THR A 92 3.18 -6.29 6.58
CA THR A 92 3.46 -5.08 7.35
C THR A 92 3.37 -3.85 6.43
N ASP A 93 3.99 -3.94 5.27
CA ASP A 93 4.00 -2.92 4.21
C ASP A 93 3.08 -3.34 3.06
N LEU A 94 2.25 -2.40 2.63
CA LEU A 94 1.43 -2.53 1.42
C LEU A 94 1.70 -1.34 0.49
N PHE A 95 2.16 -1.64 -0.71
CA PHE A 95 2.30 -0.67 -1.79
C PHE A 95 1.51 -1.14 -3.01
N ILE A 96 0.63 -0.30 -3.53
CA ILE A 96 -0.16 -0.58 -4.74
C ILE A 96 -0.08 0.64 -5.67
N ALA A 97 0.60 0.49 -6.81
CA ALA A 97 0.77 1.56 -7.79
C ALA A 97 -0.55 1.92 -8.50
N ASN A 98 -1.39 0.92 -8.77
CA ASN A 98 -2.73 1.12 -9.33
C ASN A 98 -3.75 0.50 -8.39
N SER A 99 -4.32 1.32 -7.52
CA SER A 99 -5.25 0.93 -6.46
C SER A 99 -6.72 1.15 -6.82
N ARG A 100 -7.04 1.34 -8.11
CA ARG A 100 -8.43 1.56 -8.58
C ARG A 100 -9.40 0.45 -8.22
N PHE A 101 -8.92 -0.76 -7.94
CA PHE A 101 -9.77 -1.87 -7.50
C PHE A 101 -10.10 -1.80 -6.00
N VAL A 102 -9.29 -1.10 -5.20
CA VAL A 102 -9.51 -0.91 -3.77
C VAL A 102 -10.72 0.01 -3.58
N ASP A 103 -11.76 -0.50 -2.94
CA ASP A 103 -12.89 0.32 -2.47
C ASP A 103 -12.73 0.72 -1.00
N PHE A 104 -13.63 1.58 -0.53
CA PHE A 104 -13.60 2.10 0.84
C PHE A 104 -13.75 0.99 1.89
N GLU A 105 -14.59 0.00 1.65
CA GLU A 105 -14.78 -1.12 2.57
C GLU A 105 -13.53 -2.01 2.64
N GLN A 106 -12.83 -2.19 1.52
CA GLN A 106 -11.54 -2.87 1.47
C GLN A 106 -10.48 -2.11 2.25
N LEU A 107 -10.37 -0.79 2.07
CA LEU A 107 -9.46 0.06 2.84
C LEU A 107 -9.65 -0.15 4.34
N LEU A 108 -10.90 -0.04 4.84
CA LEU A 108 -11.21 -0.18 6.27
C LEU A 108 -10.87 -1.57 6.86
N ARG A 109 -10.78 -2.61 6.04
CA ARG A 109 -10.39 -3.96 6.47
C ARG A 109 -8.88 -4.16 6.55
N LEU A 110 -8.08 -3.28 5.91
CA LEU A 110 -6.63 -3.39 5.95
C LEU A 110 -6.09 -3.16 7.36
N LYS A 111 -5.03 -3.88 7.70
CA LYS A 111 -4.39 -3.85 9.03
C LYS A 111 -2.89 -3.60 8.96
N ASN A 112 -2.39 -3.29 7.77
CA ASN A 112 -0.99 -3.00 7.51
C ASN A 112 -0.54 -1.79 8.34
N LEU A 113 0.74 -1.76 8.72
CA LEU A 113 1.35 -0.64 9.44
C LEU A 113 1.65 0.51 8.46
N HIS A 114 2.01 0.16 7.23
CA HIS A 114 2.37 1.10 6.18
C HIS A 114 1.52 0.82 4.94
N ILE A 115 0.80 1.83 4.46
CA ILE A 115 -0.11 1.72 3.32
C ILE A 115 0.19 2.85 2.33
N THR A 116 0.56 2.49 1.11
CA THR A 116 0.71 3.41 -0.02
C THR A 116 -0.20 2.97 -1.16
N LEU A 117 -1.14 3.84 -1.55
CA LEU A 117 -2.14 3.58 -2.57
C LEU A 117 -2.08 4.65 -3.66
N TYR A 118 -1.55 4.30 -4.82
CA TYR A 118 -1.53 5.20 -5.97
C TYR A 118 -2.65 4.91 -6.96
N GLU A 119 -2.95 5.90 -7.80
CA GLU A 119 -4.08 5.93 -8.75
C GLU A 119 -5.39 5.50 -8.10
N SER A 120 -5.64 5.90 -6.85
CA SER A 120 -6.84 5.47 -6.14
C SER A 120 -8.10 6.06 -6.76
N ARG A 121 -9.21 5.31 -6.67
CA ARG A 121 -10.55 5.81 -6.97
C ARG A 121 -11.28 6.38 -5.76
N LEU A 122 -10.67 6.32 -4.57
CA LEU A 122 -11.28 6.78 -3.34
C LEU A 122 -11.51 8.29 -3.40
N THR A 123 -12.66 8.70 -2.91
CA THR A 123 -13.09 10.10 -2.90
C THR A 123 -12.54 10.84 -1.68
N ASN A 124 -12.43 12.16 -1.78
CA ASN A 124 -12.04 13.01 -0.65
C ASN A 124 -12.99 12.84 0.55
N GLN A 125 -14.29 12.59 0.31
CA GLN A 125 -15.27 12.28 1.36
C GLN A 125 -15.01 10.92 2.02
N GLU A 126 -14.58 9.91 1.28
CA GLU A 126 -14.18 8.62 1.84
C GLU A 126 -12.90 8.74 2.67
N LEU A 127 -11.93 9.53 2.22
CA LEU A 127 -10.72 9.83 3.01
C LEU A 127 -11.07 10.57 4.32
N ASN A 128 -11.99 11.54 4.29
CA ASN A 128 -12.51 12.18 5.50
C ASN A 128 -13.18 11.17 6.46
N LYS A 129 -13.98 10.23 5.94
CA LYS A 129 -14.59 9.15 6.74
C LYS A 129 -13.54 8.21 7.32
N PHE A 130 -12.51 7.87 6.55
CA PHE A 130 -11.38 7.08 7.01
C PHE A 130 -10.68 7.76 8.20
N LEU A 131 -10.36 9.05 8.09
CA LEU A 131 -9.72 9.80 9.19
C LEU A 131 -10.64 9.88 10.42
N LYS A 132 -11.95 10.11 10.24
CA LYS A 132 -12.92 10.10 11.34
C LYS A 132 -13.00 8.73 12.03
N SER A 133 -12.97 7.63 11.28
CA SER A 133 -12.94 6.27 11.81
C SER A 133 -11.65 5.99 12.59
N TRP A 134 -10.49 6.41 12.05
CA TRP A 134 -9.22 6.33 12.77
C TRP A 134 -9.26 7.14 14.06
N MET A 135 -9.73 8.40 14.03
CA MET A 135 -9.87 9.27 15.20
C MET A 135 -10.81 8.68 16.25
N ALA A 136 -11.87 7.99 15.84
CA ALA A 136 -12.81 7.32 16.73
C ALA A 136 -12.25 6.04 17.40
N PHE A 137 -11.04 5.60 17.03
CA PHE A 137 -10.43 4.34 17.44
C PHE A 137 -11.19 3.11 16.89
N GLU A 138 -11.76 3.22 15.69
CA GLU A 138 -12.58 2.17 15.07
C GLU A 138 -11.83 1.37 14.01
N SER A 139 -10.79 1.94 13.38
CA SER A 139 -10.02 1.32 12.31
C SER A 139 -8.52 1.63 12.41
N HIS A 140 -7.71 0.83 11.72
CA HIS A 140 -6.27 1.11 11.51
C HIS A 140 -5.48 1.39 12.80
N LEU A 141 -5.73 0.59 13.84
CA LEU A 141 -5.17 0.84 15.18
C LEU A 141 -3.64 0.86 15.22
N MET A 142 -3.01 0.02 14.38
CA MET A 142 -1.57 -0.16 14.25
C MET A 142 -0.94 0.69 13.13
N LEU A 143 -1.73 1.48 12.40
CA LEU A 143 -1.22 2.27 11.29
C LEU A 143 -0.15 3.25 11.77
N GLU A 144 0.95 3.30 11.03
CA GLU A 144 2.08 4.18 11.23
C GLU A 144 2.23 5.18 10.09
N THR A 145 2.06 4.75 8.85
CA THR A 145 2.09 5.62 7.66
C THR A 145 0.97 5.27 6.69
N PHE A 146 0.35 6.30 6.11
CA PHE A 146 -0.64 6.19 5.06
C PHE A 146 -0.41 7.26 4.01
N GLU A 147 -0.48 6.85 2.75
CA GLU A 147 -0.18 7.68 1.59
C GLU A 147 -1.15 7.34 0.46
N ILE A 148 -1.72 8.38 -0.16
CA ILE A 148 -2.67 8.21 -1.26
C ILE A 148 -2.70 9.42 -2.20
N ASN A 149 -2.93 9.19 -3.49
CA ASN A 149 -3.21 10.28 -4.44
C ASN A 149 -4.51 11.00 -4.10
N VAL A 150 -4.49 12.32 -4.26
CA VAL A 150 -5.66 13.20 -4.17
C VAL A 150 -5.80 14.04 -5.43
N SER A 151 -6.97 14.65 -5.64
CA SER A 151 -7.25 15.40 -6.86
C SER A 151 -6.49 16.72 -7.00
N GLY A 152 -5.97 17.26 -5.89
CA GLY A 152 -5.40 18.61 -5.84
C GLY A 152 -5.37 19.18 -4.43
N PRO A 153 -4.85 20.40 -4.25
CA PRO A 153 -4.80 21.06 -2.95
C PRO A 153 -6.19 21.29 -2.35
N GLU A 154 -7.22 21.53 -3.18
CA GLU A 154 -8.62 21.71 -2.73
C GLU A 154 -9.20 20.44 -2.10
N ALA A 155 -8.60 19.26 -2.35
CA ALA A 155 -8.99 18.03 -1.69
C ALA A 155 -8.85 18.13 -0.17
N MET A 156 -7.85 18.89 0.31
CA MET A 156 -7.58 19.06 1.73
C MET A 156 -8.74 19.74 2.46
N GLU A 157 -9.48 20.65 1.82
CA GLU A 157 -10.66 21.29 2.43
C GLU A 157 -11.75 20.28 2.79
N VAL A 158 -11.92 19.25 1.95
CA VAL A 158 -12.92 18.19 2.16
C VAL A 158 -12.39 17.12 3.13
N ILE A 159 -11.13 16.73 2.97
CA ILE A 159 -10.49 15.69 3.80
C ILE A 159 -10.39 16.17 5.25
N MET A 160 -10.03 17.43 5.46
CA MET A 160 -9.78 18.04 6.77
C MET A 160 -11.01 18.68 7.42
N ASP A 161 -12.23 18.42 6.92
CA ASP A 161 -13.48 18.75 7.62
C ASP A 161 -13.69 17.82 8.85
N LEU A 162 -12.82 18.01 9.84
CA LEU A 162 -12.69 17.30 11.11
C LEU A 162 -11.87 18.15 12.10
N PRO A 163 -11.91 17.86 13.41
CA PRO A 163 -11.08 18.58 14.39
C PRO A 163 -9.58 18.34 14.13
N HIS A 164 -8.85 19.42 13.87
CA HIS A 164 -7.40 19.42 13.63
C HIS A 164 -6.77 20.72 14.16
N GLU A 165 -5.47 20.69 14.40
CA GLU A 165 -4.66 21.84 14.77
C GLU A 165 -3.41 21.87 13.88
N GLU A 166 -2.86 23.05 13.59
CA GLU A 166 -1.55 23.13 12.93
C GLU A 166 -0.49 22.46 13.82
N THR A 167 0.40 21.65 13.23
CA THR A 167 1.37 20.90 14.02
C THR A 167 2.35 21.82 14.71
N ALA A 168 2.63 21.54 15.99
CA ALA A 168 3.67 22.25 16.74
C ALA A 168 5.09 21.74 16.41
N ASP A 169 5.22 20.68 15.59
CA ASP A 169 6.51 20.14 15.18
C ASP A 169 7.21 21.06 14.18
N GLN A 170 8.20 21.81 14.68
CA GLN A 170 9.04 22.69 13.87
C GLN A 170 9.91 21.94 12.85
N ASN A 171 10.08 20.62 13.02
CA ASN A 171 10.83 19.73 12.14
C ASN A 171 9.89 18.79 11.36
N VAL A 172 8.65 19.22 11.08
CA VAL A 172 7.67 18.39 10.36
C VAL A 172 8.21 17.88 9.02
N THR A 173 9.04 18.67 8.34
CA THR A 173 9.68 18.27 7.08
C THR A 173 10.69 17.12 7.28
N GLU A 174 11.50 17.16 8.32
CA GLU A 174 12.43 16.06 8.67
C GLU A 174 11.67 14.81 9.09
N SER A 175 10.67 14.95 9.97
CA SER A 175 9.77 13.87 10.39
C SER A 175 9.09 13.21 9.20
N PHE A 176 8.63 14.03 8.24
CA PHE A 176 8.07 13.56 6.98
C PHE A 176 9.08 12.74 6.18
N ARG A 177 10.28 13.28 5.93
CA ARG A 177 11.33 12.57 5.17
C ARG A 177 11.76 11.26 5.82
N GLU A 178 11.74 11.17 7.15
CA GLU A 178 12.04 9.91 7.87
C GLU A 178 10.95 8.86 7.60
N LYS A 179 9.68 9.26 7.65
CA LYS A 179 8.54 8.36 7.45
C LYS A 179 8.27 8.03 5.98
N PHE A 180 8.68 8.92 5.08
CA PHE A 180 8.44 8.85 3.63
C PHE A 180 9.76 9.03 2.87
N PRO A 181 10.73 8.10 3.00
CA PRO A 181 12.08 8.25 2.45
C PRO A 181 12.15 8.23 0.92
N HIS A 182 11.05 7.92 0.24
CA HIS A 182 10.95 7.95 -1.22
C HIS A 182 10.66 9.37 -1.77
N HIS A 183 10.34 10.32 -0.88
CA HIS A 183 9.87 11.68 -1.21
C HIS A 183 10.88 12.77 -0.81
N ILE A 184 12.17 12.55 -1.11
CA ILE A 184 13.29 13.36 -0.56
C ILE A 184 13.24 14.82 -1.01
N ASP A 185 12.85 15.05 -2.27
CA ASP A 185 12.88 16.37 -2.91
C ASP A 185 11.55 17.13 -2.77
N GLU A 186 10.58 16.56 -2.08
CA GLU A 186 9.23 17.12 -1.98
C GLU A 186 9.10 18.09 -0.81
N THR A 187 8.36 19.17 -1.06
CA THR A 187 8.04 20.17 -0.04
C THR A 187 6.68 19.87 0.56
N VAL A 188 6.67 19.48 1.83
CA VAL A 188 5.48 19.57 2.68
C VAL A 188 5.36 21.02 3.15
N GLU A 189 4.29 21.70 2.73
CA GLU A 189 4.10 23.12 3.07
C GLU A 189 3.65 23.31 4.52
N ILE A 190 2.66 22.54 4.98
CA ILE A 190 2.07 22.63 6.32
C ILE A 190 1.57 21.24 6.74
N GLY A 191 1.79 20.89 8.01
CA GLY A 191 1.23 19.68 8.63
C GLY A 191 0.15 20.01 9.65
N PHE A 192 -0.87 19.16 9.75
CA PHE A 192 -1.94 19.28 10.73
C PHE A 192 -1.98 18.07 11.63
N ASP A 193 -2.09 18.28 12.93
CA ASP A 193 -2.26 17.22 13.91
C ASP A 193 -3.74 16.90 14.10
N ILE A 194 -4.06 15.62 13.98
CA ILE A 194 -5.35 15.03 14.34
C ILE A 194 -5.17 14.07 15.51
N LYS A 195 -6.15 14.05 16.41
CA LYS A 195 -6.07 13.26 17.64
C LYS A 195 -7.07 12.12 17.65
N ARG A 196 -6.58 10.93 17.94
CA ARG A 196 -7.39 9.74 18.18
C ARG A 196 -7.90 9.72 19.61
N LYS A 197 -9.03 9.04 19.82
CA LYS A 197 -9.74 8.94 21.10
C LYS A 197 -8.88 8.40 22.26
N ASP A 198 -7.89 7.56 21.97
CA ASP A 198 -6.93 7.02 22.95
C ASP A 198 -5.77 7.98 23.27
N GLY A 199 -5.73 9.14 22.61
CA GLY A 199 -4.68 10.15 22.76
C GLY A 199 -3.56 10.06 21.72
N LYS A 200 -3.53 9.03 20.86
CA LYS A 200 -2.55 8.92 19.77
C LYS A 200 -2.73 10.10 18.80
N VAL A 201 -1.63 10.65 18.30
CA VAL A 201 -1.65 11.78 17.37
C VAL A 201 -1.16 11.29 16.01
N ALA A 202 -1.78 11.79 14.95
CA ALA A 202 -1.23 11.68 13.60
C ALA A 202 -1.06 13.06 13.02
N THR A 203 0.03 13.25 12.28
CA THR A 203 0.26 14.44 11.49
C THR A 203 -0.10 14.10 10.05
N VAL A 204 -0.95 14.94 9.46
CA VAL A 204 -1.37 14.83 8.06
C VAL A 204 -0.82 15.98 7.26
N CYS A 205 -0.34 15.67 6.06
CA CYS A 205 0.38 16.59 5.21
C CYS A 205 -0.12 16.47 3.78
N TYR A 206 0.05 17.54 3.03
CA TYR A 206 -0.12 17.56 1.60
C TYR A 206 1.25 17.75 0.94
N GLY A 207 1.50 17.03 -0.15
CA GLY A 207 2.69 17.20 -0.97
C GLY A 207 2.36 17.19 -2.45
N ASN A 208 3.13 17.97 -3.21
CA ASN A 208 3.10 17.98 -4.66
C ASN A 208 4.34 17.27 -5.20
N THR A 209 4.14 16.22 -5.98
CA THR A 209 5.16 15.24 -6.35
C THR A 209 5.19 15.05 -7.87
N ASP A 210 6.22 14.39 -8.39
CA ASP A 210 6.24 13.97 -9.80
C ASP A 210 5.09 12.99 -10.12
N ASP A 211 4.63 12.24 -9.10
CA ASP A 211 3.50 11.30 -9.16
C ASP A 211 2.14 12.00 -8.92
N GLY A 212 2.13 13.33 -8.86
CA GLY A 212 0.95 14.17 -8.70
C GLY A 212 0.73 14.63 -7.26
N HIS A 213 -0.53 14.91 -6.92
CA HIS A 213 -0.90 15.43 -5.60
C HIS A 213 -1.11 14.28 -4.62
N LEU A 214 -0.43 14.33 -3.48
CA LEU A 214 -0.45 13.27 -2.47
C LEU A 214 -0.95 13.80 -1.11
N PHE A 215 -1.76 12.97 -0.46
CA PHE A 215 -2.09 13.07 0.95
C PHE A 215 -1.22 12.10 1.73
N PHE A 216 -0.62 12.59 2.81
CA PHE A 216 0.21 11.81 3.71
C PHE A 216 -0.33 11.88 5.12
N MET A 217 -0.18 10.78 5.86
CA MET A 217 -0.47 10.69 7.26
C MET A 217 0.61 9.84 7.92
N PHE A 218 1.15 10.29 9.04
CA PHE A 218 2.01 9.48 9.87
C PHE A 218 1.68 9.65 11.35
N THR A 219 1.80 8.58 12.12
CA THR A 219 1.44 8.59 13.54
C THR A 219 2.66 8.79 14.45
N ARG A 220 2.46 9.51 15.56
CA ARG A 220 3.45 9.75 16.62
C ARG A 220 3.01 9.12 17.95
#